data_AF-A0A183G8S5-F1
#
_entry.id   AF-A0A183G8S5-F1
#
_cell.length_a   1.000
_cell.length_b   1.000
_cell.length_c   1.000
_cell.angle_alpha   90.00
_cell.angle_beta   90.00
_cell.angle_gamma   90.00
#
_symmetry.space_group_name_H-M   'P 1'
#
loop_
_entity.id
_entity.type
_entity.pdbx_description
1 polymer ?
#
loop_
_entity_poly.entity_id
_entity_poly.type
_entity_poly.pdbx_seq_one_letter_code
_entity_poly.pdbx_strand_id
1 'polypeptide(L)'
;VCHSAQQYRLGKWLRARYGKWLGDRFDRDQVFVRSSDYNRTIMSAQANMAGLFPPSQAEMWDAGLAWQPIPVHSVPRAVDKVRFD
;
A
#
# COMPACT_ATOMS: atom_id res chain seq x y z
N VAL A 1 -11.68 17.02 -0.53
CA VAL A 1 -11.58 15.61 -1.00
C VAL A 1 -10.50 14.93 -0.18
N CYS A 2 -10.80 13.81 0.50
CA CYS A 2 -9.86 13.20 1.45
C CYS A 2 -8.66 12.56 0.73
N HIS A 3 -7.42 12.89 1.13
CA HIS A 3 -6.18 12.42 0.50
C HIS A 3 -6.12 10.87 0.48
N SER A 4 -6.57 10.23 1.55
CA SER A 4 -6.64 8.76 1.64
C SER A 4 -7.59 8.14 0.62
N ALA A 5 -8.73 8.80 0.33
CA ALA A 5 -9.68 8.29 -0.66
C ALA A 5 -9.12 8.38 -2.10
N GLN A 6 -8.33 9.41 -2.39
CA GLN A 6 -7.64 9.53 -3.68
C GLN A 6 -6.59 8.43 -3.84
N GLN A 7 -5.78 8.18 -2.80
CA GLN A 7 -4.78 7.12 -2.81
C GLN A 7 -5.39 5.72 -2.93
N TYR A 8 -6.49 5.47 -2.24
CA TYR A 8 -7.21 4.21 -2.37
C TYR A 8 -7.72 3.97 -3.80
N ARG A 9 -8.28 5.01 -4.44
CA ARG A 9 -8.72 4.93 -5.86
C ARG A 9 -7.54 4.67 -6.80
N LEU A 10 -6.40 5.32 -6.55
CA LEU A 10 -5.17 5.08 -7.29
C LEU A 10 -4.69 3.63 -7.12
N GLY A 11 -4.71 3.08 -5.91
CA GLY A 11 -4.41 1.68 -5.64
C GLY A 11 -5.28 0.72 -6.44
N LYS A 12 -6.60 0.96 -6.47
CA LYS A 12 -7.53 0.15 -7.29
C LYS A 12 -7.23 0.24 -8.78
N TRP A 13 -6.86 1.43 -9.27
CA TRP A 13 -6.47 1.60 -10.66
C TRP A 13 -5.18 0.84 -11.00
N LEU A 14 -4.19 0.89 -10.11
CA LEU A 14 -2.95 0.12 -10.23
C LEU A 14 -3.24 -1.39 -10.23
N ARG A 15 -4.17 -1.85 -9.39
CA ARG A 15 -4.63 -3.24 -9.37
C ARG A 15 -5.25 -3.66 -10.69
N ALA A 16 -6.12 -2.82 -11.26
CA ALA A 16 -6.72 -3.10 -12.57
C ALA A 16 -5.67 -3.18 -13.68
N ARG A 17 -4.63 -2.34 -13.61
CA ARG A 17 -3.57 -2.28 -14.62
C ARG A 17 -2.54 -3.41 -14.51
N TYR A 18 -2.09 -3.72 -13.30
CA TYR A 18 -0.95 -4.63 -13.05
C TYR A 18 -1.34 -5.92 -12.33
N GLY A 19 -2.61 -6.13 -11.99
CA GLY A 19 -3.06 -7.28 -11.20
C GLY A 19 -2.71 -8.64 -11.81
N LYS A 20 -2.74 -8.75 -13.15
CA LYS A 20 -2.32 -9.98 -13.85
C LYS A 20 -0.84 -10.32 -13.66
N TRP A 21 0.01 -9.29 -13.52
CA TRP A 21 1.45 -9.45 -13.32
C TRP A 21 1.82 -9.60 -11.84
N LEU A 22 1.14 -8.87 -10.95
CA LEU A 22 1.35 -8.92 -9.50
C LEU A 22 0.79 -10.20 -8.84
N GLY A 23 -0.07 -10.94 -9.54
CA GLY A 23 -0.76 -12.10 -8.98
C GLY A 23 -1.92 -11.74 -8.04
N ASP A 24 -2.58 -12.74 -7.48
CA ASP A 24 -3.82 -12.54 -6.73
C ASP A 24 -3.63 -12.05 -5.29
N ARG A 25 -2.45 -12.31 -4.72
CA ARG A 25 -2.15 -12.11 -3.29
C ARG A 25 -0.94 -11.19 -3.13
N PHE A 26 -0.83 -10.55 -1.98
CA PHE A 26 0.36 -9.79 -1.64
C PHE A 26 1.51 -10.74 -1.30
N ASP A 27 2.64 -10.57 -1.99
CA ASP A 27 3.86 -11.34 -1.75
C ASP A 27 4.98 -10.39 -1.28
N ARG A 28 5.52 -10.67 -0.09
CA ARG A 28 6.56 -9.85 0.56
C ARG A 28 7.90 -9.92 -0.15
N ASP A 29 8.16 -10.99 -0.90
CA ASP A 29 9.41 -11.16 -1.66
C ASP A 29 9.35 -10.45 -3.02
N GLN A 30 8.15 -10.17 -3.52
CA GLN A 30 7.93 -9.48 -4.80
C GLN A 30 7.63 -7.99 -4.63
N VAL A 31 7.03 -7.58 -3.51
CA VAL A 31 6.52 -6.24 -3.32
C VAL A 31 7.13 -5.60 -2.08
N PHE A 32 8.00 -4.62 -2.31
CA PHE A 32 8.58 -3.78 -1.27
C PHE A 32 8.01 -2.36 -1.32
N VAL A 33 7.40 -1.91 -0.22
CA VAL A 33 6.80 -0.57 -0.14
C VAL A 33 7.63 0.31 0.79
N ARG A 34 8.12 1.43 0.26
CA ARG A 34 8.86 2.44 1.02
C ARG A 34 8.18 3.79 0.96
N SER A 35 8.09 4.46 2.11
CA SER A 35 7.62 5.84 2.24
C SER A 35 8.68 6.68 2.96
N SER A 36 8.63 7.99 2.77
CA SER A 36 9.30 8.92 3.67
C SER A 36 8.63 8.91 5.04
N ASP A 37 9.40 9.29 6.07
CA ASP A 37 8.96 9.29 7.47
C ASP A 37 8.10 10.52 7.82
N TYR A 38 6.98 10.67 7.12
CA TYR A 38 5.93 11.62 7.48
C TYR A 38 4.60 10.89 7.61
N ASN A 39 3.80 11.24 8.63
CA ASN A 39 2.48 10.64 8.83
C ASN A 39 1.62 10.71 7.56
N ARG A 40 1.63 11.84 6.85
CA ARG A 40 0.85 12.02 5.62
C ARG A 40 1.25 11.04 4.51
N THR A 41 2.53 10.71 4.38
CA THR A 41 3.04 9.83 3.31
C THR A 41 2.85 8.37 3.68
N ILE A 42 3.03 8.01 4.95
CA ILE A 42 2.72 6.66 5.46
C ILE A 42 1.22 6.37 5.31
N MET A 43 0.34 7.28 5.76
CA MET A 43 -1.11 7.12 5.62
C MET A 43 -1.54 7.01 4.14
N SER A 44 -0.90 7.81 3.27
CA SER A 44 -1.15 7.76 1.83
C SER A 44 -0.73 6.42 1.22
N ALA A 45 0.46 5.91 1.59
CA ALA A 45 0.96 4.61 1.14
C ALA A 45 0.05 3.47 1.60
N GLN A 46 -0.35 3.46 2.87
CA GLN A 46 -1.28 2.47 3.42
C GLN A 46 -2.63 2.47 2.71
N ALA A 47 -3.21 3.66 2.47
CA ALA A 47 -4.47 3.78 1.74
C ALA A 47 -4.35 3.28 0.29
N ASN A 48 -3.22 3.55 -0.36
CA ASN A 48 -2.93 3.04 -1.70
C ASN A 48 -2.85 1.51 -1.71
N MET A 49 -2.09 0.92 -0.78
CA MET A 49 -1.92 -0.53 -0.67
C MET A 49 -3.25 -1.24 -0.36
N ALA A 50 -4.12 -0.65 0.45
CA ALA A 50 -5.46 -1.19 0.71
C ALA A 50 -6.33 -1.29 -0.57
N GLY A 51 -6.12 -0.41 -1.55
CA GLY A 51 -6.80 -0.49 -2.86
C GLY A 51 -6.09 -1.43 -3.83
N LEU A 52 -4.77 -1.57 -3.71
CA LEU A 52 -3.95 -2.40 -4.60
C LEU A 52 -4.06 -3.89 -4.30
N PHE A 53 -4.11 -4.26 -3.02
CA PHE A 53 -4.12 -5.64 -2.55
C PHE A 53 -5.33 -5.90 -1.65
N PRO A 54 -6.54 -5.95 -2.19
CA PRO A 54 -7.70 -6.40 -1.43
C PRO A 54 -7.47 -7.85 -0.95
N PRO A 55 -7.80 -8.20 0.31
CA PRO A 55 -7.64 -9.56 0.79
C PRO A 55 -8.57 -10.52 0.03
N SER A 56 -8.10 -11.74 -0.23
CA SER A 56 -8.98 -12.83 -0.67
C SER A 56 -9.88 -13.30 0.48
N GLN A 57 -10.95 -14.04 0.21
CA GLN A 57 -11.84 -14.56 1.26
C GLN A 57 -11.10 -15.39 2.32
N ALA A 58 -10.01 -16.08 1.94
CA ALA A 58 -9.19 -16.85 2.86
C ALA A 58 -8.26 -15.98 3.73
N GLU A 59 -8.01 -14.73 3.34
CA GLU A 59 -7.15 -13.76 4.04
C GLU A 59 -7.93 -12.72 4.83
N MET A 60 -9.25 -12.68 4.63
CA MET A 60 -10.15 -11.85 5.43
C MET A 60 -10.24 -12.44 6.84
N TRP A 61 -9.54 -11.81 7.78
CA TRP A 61 -9.63 -12.13 9.21
C TRP A 61 -10.92 -11.59 9.85
N ASP A 62 -11.55 -10.59 9.23
CA ASP A 62 -12.85 -10.04 9.60
C ASP A 62 -13.72 -9.88 8.35
N ALA A 63 -14.91 -10.48 8.36
CA ALA A 63 -15.86 -10.46 7.27
C ALA A 63 -16.36 -9.04 6.91
N GLY A 64 -16.36 -8.12 7.88
CA GLY A 64 -16.76 -6.72 7.70
C GLY A 64 -15.63 -5.82 7.19
N LEU A 65 -14.39 -6.32 7.14
CA LEU A 65 -13.21 -5.52 6.85
C LEU A 65 -12.36 -6.15 5.74
N ALA A 66 -12.58 -5.68 4.51
CA ALA A 66 -11.78 -6.05 3.35
C ALA A 66 -10.41 -5.34 3.33
N TRP A 67 -9.64 -5.48 4.40
CA TRP A 67 -8.30 -4.91 4.56
C TRP A 67 -7.33 -5.93 5.18
N GLN A 68 -6.09 -5.89 4.70
CA GLN A 68 -4.98 -6.66 5.25
C GLN A 68 -3.78 -5.75 5.54
N PRO A 69 -2.98 -6.06 6.57
CA PRO A 69 -1.79 -5.29 6.90
C PRO A 69 -0.71 -5.50 5.83
N ILE A 70 -0.25 -4.41 5.23
CA ILE A 70 0.87 -4.40 4.28
C ILE A 70 1.99 -3.55 4.87
N PRO A 71 3.21 -4.09 5.01
CA PRO A 71 4.32 -3.36 5.62
C PRO A 71 4.73 -2.18 4.73
N VAL A 72 4.77 -0.99 5.33
CA VAL A 72 5.34 0.22 4.73
C VAL A 72 6.59 0.56 5.49
N HIS A 73 7.74 0.46 4.83
CA HIS A 73 9.03 0.78 5.44
C HIS A 73 9.29 2.28 5.32
N SER A 74 9.71 2.90 6.43
CA SER A 74 10.27 4.25 6.41
C SER A 74 11.73 4.21 6.84
N VAL A 75 12.48 5.20 6.37
CA VAL A 75 13.84 5.46 6.80
C VAL A 75 13.84 6.85 7.43
N PRO A 76 14.42 7.05 8.63
CA PRO A 76 14.49 8.37 9.24
C PRO A 76 15.15 9.37 8.29
N ARG A 77 14.61 10.59 8.19
CA ARG A 77 15.06 11.60 7.21
C ARG A 77 16.57 11.84 7.23
N ALA A 78 17.17 11.83 8.43
CA ALA A 78 18.60 12.09 8.61
C ALA A 78 19.51 11.08 7.86
N VAL A 79 18.99 9.91 7.50
CA VAL A 79 19.73 8.84 6.82
C VAL A 79 19.09 8.42 5.50
N ASP A 80 18.03 9.10 5.06
CA ASP A 80 17.35 8.80 3.80
C ASP A 80 18.14 9.35 2.60
N LYS A 81 18.98 8.51 1.99
CA LYS A 81 19.80 8.85 0.81
C LYS A 81 19.03 8.77 -0.53
N VAL A 82 17.78 8.31 -0.52
CA VAL A 82 16.99 8.13 -1.75
C VAL A 82 16.22 9.40 -2.10
N ARG A 83 15.91 10.23 -1.11
CA ARG A 83 15.28 11.53 -1.31
C ARG A 83 16.29 12.64 -1.09
N PHE A 84 16.74 13.26 -2.19
CA PHE A 84 17.52 14.49 -2.15
C PHE A 84 16.57 15.68 -1.92
N ASP A 85 16.35 16.06 -0.67
CA ASP A 85 15.76 17.36 -0.30
C ASP A 85 16.28 17.94 1.03
#